data_AF-A0A6N7YP19-F1
#
_entry.id   AF-A0A6N7YP19-F1
#
_cell.length_a   1.000
_cell.length_b   1.000
_cell.length_c   1.000
_cell.angle_alpha   90.00
_cell.angle_beta   90.00
_cell.angle_gamma   90.00
#
_symmetry.space_group_name_H-M   'P 1'
#
loop_
_entity.id
_entity.type
_entity.pdbx_description
1 polymer ?
#
loop_
_entity_poly.entity_id
_entity_poly.type
_entity_poly.pdbx_seq_one_letter_code
_entity_poly.pdbx_strand_id
1 'polypeptide(L)'
;MALLVGLGLAYLVLGIVIVTTSDASPRTLLLPVASVVLGGLVAGGLALRMPSARFLGFVVAALLGLLHAFLLLAGAVLGFKLFSALLAIGYIYTWVLLNSGPMRRYLLGDAA
;
A
#
# COMPACT_ATOMS: atom_id res chain seq x y z
N MET A 1 -7.30 -5.54 -6.43
CA MET A 1 -6.79 -6.27 -5.25
C MET A 1 -5.29 -6.46 -5.29
N ALA A 2 -4.75 -6.93 -6.41
CA ALA A 2 -3.31 -7.14 -6.59
C ALA A 2 -2.45 -5.88 -6.30
N LEU A 3 -2.96 -4.68 -6.56
CA LEU A 3 -2.18 -3.44 -6.39
C LEU A 3 -1.76 -3.20 -4.92
N LEU A 4 -2.68 -3.29 -3.93
CA LEU A 4 -2.34 -3.05 -2.52
C LEU A 4 -1.27 -4.01 -2.01
N VAL A 5 -1.43 -5.30 -2.32
CA VAL A 5 -0.47 -6.34 -1.96
C VAL A 5 0.84 -6.13 -2.70
N GLY A 6 0.79 -5.83 -4.00
CA GLY A 6 1.95 -5.57 -4.84
C GLY A 6 2.78 -4.37 -4.37
N LEU A 7 2.13 -3.29 -3.94
CA LEU A 7 2.80 -2.12 -3.35
C LEU A 7 3.49 -2.50 -2.03
N GLY A 8 2.82 -3.23 -1.15
CA GLY A 8 3.43 -3.73 0.08
C GLY A 8 4.63 -4.63 -0.18
N LEU A 9 4.52 -5.56 -1.14
CA LEU A 9 5.61 -6.46 -1.52
C LEU A 9 6.78 -5.71 -2.14
N ALA A 10 6.52 -4.74 -3.02
CA ALA A 10 7.56 -3.88 -3.58
C ALA A 10 8.31 -3.13 -2.47
N TYR A 11 7.58 -2.56 -1.51
CA TYR A 11 8.18 -1.87 -0.37
C TYR A 11 8.99 -2.83 0.51
N LEU A 12 8.50 -4.05 0.74
CA LEU A 12 9.23 -5.09 1.47
C LEU A 12 10.54 -5.47 0.78
N VAL A 13 10.51 -5.66 -0.55
CA VAL A 13 11.73 -5.93 -1.33
C VAL A 13 12.73 -4.81 -1.17
N LEU A 14 12.30 -3.54 -1.27
CA LEU A 14 13.21 -2.41 -1.02
C LEU A 14 13.78 -2.42 0.40
N GLY A 15 12.95 -2.69 1.41
CA GLY A 15 13.38 -2.79 2.80
C GLY A 15 14.44 -3.89 3.01
N ILE A 16 14.25 -5.06 2.37
CA ILE A 16 15.21 -6.17 2.39
C ILE A 16 16.53 -5.74 1.76
N VAL A 17 16.49 -5.09 0.60
CA VAL A 17 17.70 -4.56 -0.06
C VAL A 17 18.42 -3.63 0.90
N ILE A 18 17.75 -2.63 1.49
CA ILE A 18 18.38 -1.67 2.41
C ILE A 18 19.04 -2.35 3.62
N VAL A 19 18.36 -3.30 4.26
CA VAL A 19 18.91 -4.00 5.44
C VAL A 19 20.09 -4.89 5.06
N THR A 20 20.08 -5.50 3.88
CA THR A 20 21.15 -6.39 3.42
C THR A 20 22.34 -5.66 2.82
N THR A 21 22.19 -4.39 2.40
CA THR A 21 23.27 -3.64 1.74
C THR A 21 23.85 -2.48 2.56
N SER A 22 23.21 -2.07 3.65
CA SER A 22 23.47 -0.74 4.23
C SER A 22 23.67 -0.68 5.75
N ASP A 23 24.06 -1.79 6.41
CA ASP A 23 24.18 -1.93 7.89
C ASP A 23 22.95 -1.40 8.67
N ALA A 24 21.81 -1.31 7.99
CA ALA A 24 20.60 -0.74 8.55
C ALA A 24 19.99 -1.74 9.53
N SER A 25 19.42 -1.22 10.62
CA SER A 25 18.73 -2.05 11.60
C SER A 25 17.63 -2.91 10.95
N PRO A 26 17.45 -4.18 11.35
CA PRO A 26 16.30 -4.99 10.91
C PRO A 26 14.94 -4.37 11.20
N ARG A 27 14.88 -3.41 12.14
CA ARG A 27 13.66 -2.62 12.44
C ARG A 27 13.16 -1.82 11.23
N THR A 28 14.01 -1.55 10.25
CA THR A 28 13.62 -0.95 8.96
C THR A 28 12.56 -1.77 8.22
N LEU A 29 12.45 -3.08 8.50
CA LEU A 29 11.46 -3.96 7.90
C LEU A 29 10.05 -3.86 8.54
N LEU A 30 9.90 -3.17 9.68
CA LEU A 30 8.60 -3.13 10.38
C LEU A 30 7.49 -2.50 9.53
N LEU A 31 7.74 -1.32 8.94
CA LEU A 31 6.75 -0.64 8.10
C LEU A 31 6.47 -1.39 6.79
N PRO A 32 7.49 -1.90 6.06
CA PRO A 32 7.23 -2.74 4.89
C PRO A 32 6.44 -4.03 5.20
N VAL A 33 6.75 -4.72 6.30
CA VAL A 33 5.99 -5.91 6.72
C VAL A 33 4.56 -5.54 7.08
N ALA A 34 4.35 -4.47 7.85
CA ALA A 34 3.01 -3.97 8.16
C ALA A 34 2.23 -3.62 6.89
N SER A 35 2.89 -3.04 5.88
CA SER A 35 2.29 -2.74 4.58
C SER A 35 1.77 -3.99 3.86
N VAL A 36 2.54 -5.08 3.85
CA VAL A 36 2.11 -6.36 3.27
C VAL A 36 0.94 -6.95 4.04
N VAL A 37 1.01 -6.96 5.38
CA VAL A 37 -0.05 -7.50 6.23
C VAL A 37 -1.36 -6.72 6.04
N LEU A 38 -1.31 -5.39 6.12
CA LEU A 38 -2.49 -4.54 5.95
C LEU A 38 -3.06 -4.64 4.53
N GLY A 39 -2.21 -4.62 3.51
CA GLY A 39 -2.63 -4.82 2.12
C GLY A 39 -3.27 -6.20 1.90
N GLY A 40 -2.71 -7.24 2.52
CA GLY A 40 -3.23 -8.60 2.49
C GLY A 40 -4.59 -8.73 3.18
N LEU A 41 -4.76 -8.12 4.35
CA LEU A 41 -6.04 -8.09 5.07
C LEU A 41 -7.14 -7.41 4.25
N VAL A 42 -6.83 -6.25 3.64
CA VAL A 42 -7.77 -5.54 2.76
C VAL A 42 -8.10 -6.40 1.53
N ALA A 43 -7.09 -6.94 0.85
CA ALA A 43 -7.29 -7.77 -0.33
C ALA A 43 -8.10 -9.04 -0.01
N GLY A 44 -7.83 -9.68 1.13
CA GLY A 44 -8.57 -10.86 1.62
C GLY A 44 -10.02 -10.52 1.94
N GLY A 45 -10.27 -9.45 2.68
CA GLY A 45 -11.64 -9.00 2.98
C GLY A 45 -12.44 -8.65 1.72
N LEU A 46 -11.79 -8.01 0.74
CA LEU A 46 -12.42 -7.71 -0.56
C LEU A 46 -12.65 -8.98 -1.39
N ALA A 47 -11.74 -9.97 -1.36
CA ALA A 47 -11.95 -11.27 -2.00
C ALA A 47 -13.14 -12.02 -1.40
N LEU A 48 -13.32 -11.91 -0.08
CA LEU A 48 -14.48 -12.44 0.66
C LEU A 48 -15.74 -11.56 0.55
N ARG A 49 -15.72 -10.54 -0.32
CA ARG A 49 -16.83 -9.59 -0.57
C ARG A 49 -17.32 -8.86 0.69
N MET A 50 -16.43 -8.60 1.64
CA MET A 50 -16.76 -7.83 2.85
C MET A 50 -16.77 -6.33 2.54
N PRO A 51 -17.93 -5.62 2.65
CA PRO A 51 -17.97 -4.19 2.37
C PRO A 51 -17.12 -3.35 3.33
N SER A 52 -16.96 -3.81 4.58
CA SER A 52 -16.10 -3.18 5.59
C SER A 52 -14.62 -3.12 5.17
N ALA A 53 -14.15 -4.08 4.38
CA ALA A 53 -12.78 -4.12 3.89
C ALA A 53 -12.44 -2.95 2.95
N ARG A 54 -13.45 -2.35 2.31
CA ARG A 54 -13.29 -1.14 1.49
C ARG A 54 -12.90 0.07 2.34
N PHE A 55 -13.54 0.25 3.50
CA PHE A 55 -13.20 1.34 4.42
C PHE A 55 -11.80 1.16 5.00
N LEU A 56 -11.45 -0.06 5.40
CA LEU A 56 -10.07 -0.38 5.79
C LEU A 56 -9.09 -0.08 4.65
N GLY A 57 -9.45 -0.42 3.41
CA GLY A 57 -8.63 -0.12 2.22
C GLY A 57 -8.36 1.37 2.03
N PHE A 58 -9.36 2.24 2.26
CA PHE A 58 -9.16 3.69 2.22
C PHE A 58 -8.19 4.16 3.30
N VAL A 59 -8.36 3.67 4.53
CA VAL A 59 -7.47 4.01 5.67
C VAL A 59 -6.03 3.56 5.37
N VAL A 60 -5.83 2.31 4.96
CA VAL A 60 -4.50 1.75 4.64
C VAL A 60 -3.83 2.54 3.52
N ALA A 61 -4.56 2.82 2.44
CA ALA A 61 -4.01 3.58 1.32
C ALA A 61 -3.69 5.04 1.70
N ALA A 62 -4.49 5.68 2.54
CA ALA A 62 -4.20 7.03 3.02
C ALA A 62 -2.94 7.07 3.90
N LEU A 63 -2.85 6.17 4.89
CA LEU A 63 -1.71 6.09 5.80
C LEU A 63 -0.41 5.77 5.07
N LEU A 64 -0.42 4.79 4.18
CA LEU A 64 0.78 4.37 3.46
C LEU A 64 1.15 5.36 2.34
N GLY A 65 0.16 5.95 1.66
CA GLY A 65 0.39 7.03 0.71
C GLY A 65 1.06 8.24 1.39
N LEU A 66 0.56 8.63 2.57
CA LEU A 66 1.15 9.72 3.36
C LEU A 66 2.55 9.37 3.89
N LEU A 67 2.75 8.14 4.37
CA LEU A 67 4.08 7.64 4.75
C LEU A 67 5.08 7.81 3.59
N HIS A 68 4.72 7.37 2.39
CA HIS A 68 5.61 7.49 1.24
C HIS A 68 5.80 8.94 0.76
N ALA A 69 4.81 9.81 0.93
CA ALA A 69 4.99 11.24 0.71
C ALA A 69 6.02 11.84 1.69
N PHE A 70 5.98 11.47 2.97
CA PHE A 70 7.00 11.90 3.93
C PHE A 70 8.38 11.31 3.62
N LEU A 71 8.47 10.03 3.26
CA LEU A 71 9.74 9.42 2.85
C LEU A 71 10.32 10.06 1.59
N LEU A 72 9.46 10.43 0.63
CA LEU A 72 9.85 11.19 -0.56
C LEU A 72 10.44 12.55 -0.18
N LEU A 73 9.82 13.29 0.75
CA LEU A 73 10.30 14.60 1.18
C LEU A 73 11.58 14.52 2.02
N ALA A 74 11.68 13.52 2.90
CA ALA A 74 12.81 13.33 3.80
C ALA A 74 14.04 12.68 3.14
N GLY A 75 13.85 11.94 2.04
CA GLY A 75 14.92 11.18 1.39
C GLY A 75 15.97 12.06 0.70
N ALA A 76 17.25 11.78 0.95
CA ALA A 76 18.38 12.41 0.25
C ALA A 76 18.76 11.69 -1.06
N VAL A 77 18.50 10.38 -1.14
CA VAL A 77 18.89 9.56 -2.30
C VAL A 77 17.81 9.61 -3.38
N LEU A 78 18.16 10.05 -4.60
CA LEU A 78 17.21 10.20 -5.71
C LEU A 78 16.44 8.91 -6.01
N GLY A 79 17.11 7.75 -6.04
CA GLY A 79 16.46 6.46 -6.29
C GLY A 79 15.37 6.14 -5.25
N PHE A 80 15.64 6.41 -3.97
CA PHE A 80 14.67 6.22 -2.89
C PHE A 80 13.47 7.19 -3.00
N LYS A 81 13.72 8.42 -3.44
CA LYS A 81 12.68 9.41 -3.72
C LYS A 81 11.77 8.94 -4.84
N LEU A 82 12.32 8.55 -5.98
CA LEU A 82 11.53 8.06 -7.11
C LEU A 82 10.70 6.83 -6.73
N PHE A 83 11.29 5.89 -6.01
CA PHE A 83 10.55 4.74 -5.49
C PHE A 83 9.39 5.15 -4.57
N SER A 84 9.64 6.05 -3.62
CA SER A 84 8.61 6.54 -2.70
C SER A 84 7.51 7.30 -3.45
N ALA A 85 7.84 8.09 -4.47
CA ALA A 85 6.86 8.75 -5.32
C ALA A 85 5.96 7.74 -6.03
N LEU A 86 6.54 6.69 -6.63
CA LEU A 86 5.77 5.61 -7.29
C LEU A 86 4.81 4.92 -6.32
N LEU A 87 5.28 4.60 -5.12
CA LEU A 87 4.46 3.98 -4.08
C LEU A 87 3.33 4.91 -3.64
N ALA A 88 3.61 6.19 -3.38
CA ALA A 88 2.60 7.18 -3.03
C ALA A 88 1.51 7.29 -4.11
N ILE A 89 1.90 7.38 -5.39
CA ILE A 89 0.97 7.39 -6.53
C ILE A 89 0.15 6.09 -6.58
N GLY A 90 0.78 4.93 -6.36
CA GLY A 90 0.09 3.65 -6.32
C GLY A 90 -0.98 3.58 -5.22
N TYR A 91 -0.69 4.11 -4.03
CA TYR A 91 -1.67 4.20 -2.95
C TYR A 91 -2.81 5.20 -3.26
N ILE A 92 -2.52 6.33 -3.89
CA ILE A 92 -3.55 7.27 -4.38
C ILE A 92 -4.42 6.59 -5.44
N TYR A 93 -3.83 5.86 -6.37
CA TYR A 93 -4.60 5.15 -7.39
C TYR A 93 -5.45 4.02 -6.80
N THR A 94 -5.00 3.40 -5.70
CA THR A 94 -5.82 2.44 -4.94
C THR A 94 -7.12 3.08 -4.44
N TRP A 95 -7.10 4.35 -3.98
CA TRP A 95 -8.33 5.08 -3.63
C TRP A 95 -9.31 5.17 -4.80
N VAL A 96 -8.81 5.49 -5.99
CA VAL A 96 -9.62 5.56 -7.21
C VAL A 96 -10.25 4.19 -7.51
N LEU A 97 -9.47 3.12 -7.44
CA LEU A 97 -9.96 1.76 -7.67
C LEU A 97 -11.01 1.33 -6.64
N LEU A 98 -10.78 1.65 -5.36
CA LEU A 98 -11.73 1.37 -4.29
C LEU A 98 -13.03 2.17 -4.43
N ASN A 99 -13.00 3.35 -5.07
CA ASN A 99 -14.18 4.16 -5.31
C ASN A 99 -14.86 3.92 -6.67
N SER A 100 -14.28 3.08 -7.51
CA SER A 100 -14.78 2.82 -8.86
C SER A 100 -16.16 2.15 -8.87
N GLY A 101 -16.96 2.43 -9.90
CA GLY A 101 -18.26 1.78 -10.12
C GLY A 101 -18.19 0.24 -10.13
N PRO A 102 -17.23 -0.39 -10.84
CA PRO A 102 -17.03 -1.83 -10.78
C PRO A 102 -16.79 -2.37 -9.37
N MET A 103 -16.02 -1.67 -8.54
CA MET A 103 -15.78 -2.08 -7.15
C MET A 103 -17.05 -2.01 -6.31
N ARG A 104 -17.82 -0.92 -6.45
CA ARG A 104 -19.07 -0.73 -5.71
C ARG A 104 -20.09 -1.82 -6.08
N ARG A 105 -20.25 -2.12 -7.38
CA ARG A 105 -21.10 -3.23 -7.85
C ARG A 105 -20.62 -4.59 -7.37
N TYR A 106 -19.31 -4.84 -7.40
CA TYR A 106 -18.73 -6.09 -6.93
C TYR A 106 -19.01 -6.36 -5.45
N LEU A 107 -19.03 -5.32 -4.61
CA LEU A 107 -19.24 -5.45 -3.16
C LEU A 107 -20.70 -5.33 -2.72
N LEU A 108 -21.49 -4.49 -3.39
CA LEU A 108 -22.83 -4.10 -2.95
C LEU A 108 -23.94 -4.59 -3.90
N GLY A 109 -23.60 -5.19 -5.03
CA GLY A 109 -24.56 -5.60 -6.06
C GLY A 109 -25.23 -4.41 -6.74
N ASP A 110 -26.48 -4.59 -7.18
CA ASP A 110 -27.26 -3.57 -7.90
C ASP A 110 -27.78 -2.43 -7.00
N ALA A 111 -27.57 -2.53 -5.68
CA ALA A 111 -27.90 -1.48 -4.72
C ALA A 111 -26.86 -0.32 -4.70
N ALA A 112 -25.87 -0.35 -5.59
CA ALA A 112 -24.69 0.51 -5.59
C ALA A 112 -24.84 1.78 -6.44
#